data_AF-A0A1A8D426-F1
#
_entry.id   AF-A0A1A8D426-F1
#
_cell.length_a   1.000
_cell.length_b   1.000
_cell.length_c   1.000
_cell.angle_alpha   90.00
_cell.angle_beta   90.00
_cell.angle_gamma   90.00
#
_symmetry.space_group_name_H-M   'P 1'
#
loop_
_entity.id
_entity.type
_entity.pdbx_description
1 polymer ?
#
loop_
_entity_poly.entity_id
_entity_poly.type
_entity_poly.pdbx_seq_one_letter_code
_entity_poly.pdbx_strand_id
1 'polypeptide(L)'
;AYSGQNMGDMDPHIFAVAEEAYKQMARDERNQSIIVSGESGAGKTVSAKYAMRFFATVGGSSRDANVEEKVLASNPIMEAIGNAKTTRNDNSSRFGKYIQIAFSRHYHIIGA
;
A
#
# COMPACT_ATOMS: atom_id res chain seq x y z
N ALA A 1 10.34 13.55 1.95
CA ALA A 1 11.33 13.38 0.87
C ALA A 1 10.64 13.15 -0.48
N TYR A 2 9.78 12.14 -0.62
CA TYR A 2 9.14 11.82 -1.92
C TYR A 2 7.82 12.57 -2.20
N SER A 3 7.12 13.06 -1.17
CA SER A 3 5.87 13.80 -1.33
C SER A 3 6.07 15.10 -2.14
N GLY A 4 5.20 15.32 -3.12
CA GLY A 4 5.19 16.47 -4.03
C GLY A 4 6.23 16.42 -5.16
N GLN A 5 7.16 15.47 -5.14
CA GLN A 5 8.23 15.37 -6.14
C GLN A 5 7.73 14.63 -7.40
N ASN A 6 8.41 14.82 -8.53
CA ASN A 6 8.16 13.98 -9.70
C ASN A 6 9.00 12.71 -9.62
N MET A 7 8.47 11.61 -10.15
CA MET A 7 9.14 10.31 -10.11
C MET A 7 10.52 10.33 -10.79
N GLY A 8 10.71 11.11 -11.85
CA GLY A 8 11.98 11.21 -12.58
C GLY A 8 13.07 12.03 -11.87
N ASP A 9 12.69 12.83 -10.88
CA ASP A 9 13.61 13.72 -10.15
C ASP A 9 14.13 13.07 -8.85
N MET A 10 13.68 11.85 -8.53
CA MET A 10 13.98 11.14 -7.30
C MET A 10 14.60 9.76 -7.58
N ASP A 11 15.36 9.23 -6.62
CA ASP A 11 15.88 7.87 -6.70
C ASP A 11 14.74 6.84 -6.77
N PRO A 12 14.95 5.69 -7.45
CA PRO A 12 13.96 4.63 -7.53
C PRO A 12 13.55 4.12 -6.14
N HIS A 13 12.29 4.34 -5.78
CA HIS A 13 11.74 3.94 -4.48
C HIS A 13 10.24 3.61 -4.56
N ILE A 14 9.75 2.71 -3.71
CA ILE A 14 8.31 2.37 -3.63
C ILE A 14 7.42 3.59 -3.31
N PHE A 15 7.99 4.57 -2.62
CA PHE A 15 7.31 5.84 -2.32
C PHE A 15 7.17 6.73 -3.55
N ALA A 16 8.09 6.68 -4.51
CA ALA A 16 7.95 7.42 -5.76
C ALA A 16 6.77 6.87 -6.59
N VAL A 17 6.60 5.54 -6.62
CA VAL A 17 5.46 4.88 -7.27
C VAL A 17 4.14 5.24 -6.56
N ALA A 18 4.13 5.24 -5.23
CA ALA A 18 2.96 5.61 -4.45
C ALA A 18 2.60 7.10 -4.63
N GLU A 19 3.57 8.01 -4.64
CA GLU A 19 3.36 9.43 -4.92
C GLU A 19 2.79 9.66 -6.31
N GLU A 20 3.35 9.01 -7.32
CA GLU A 20 2.86 9.14 -8.70
C GLU A 20 1.41 8.66 -8.82
N ALA A 21 1.08 7.52 -8.21
CA ALA A 21 -0.31 7.04 -8.15
C ALA A 21 -1.23 8.02 -7.42
N TYR A 22 -0.80 8.60 -6.29
CA TYR A 22 -1.59 9.58 -5.55
C TYR A 22 -1.83 10.87 -6.37
N LYS A 23 -0.80 11.38 -7.03
CA LYS A 23 -0.90 12.56 -7.92
C LYS A 23 -1.79 12.29 -9.13
N GLN A 24 -1.63 11.15 -9.79
CA GLN A 24 -2.46 10.77 -10.95
C GLN A 24 -3.93 10.58 -10.56
N MET A 25 -4.20 9.99 -9.39
CA MET A 25 -5.56 9.88 -8.87
C MET A 25 -6.26 11.23 -8.77
N ALA A 26 -5.54 12.24 -8.24
CA ALA A 26 -6.08 13.58 -8.08
C ALA A 26 -6.15 14.40 -9.38
N ARG A 27 -5.17 14.20 -10.27
CA ARG A 27 -5.07 14.92 -11.54
C ARG A 27 -6.09 14.43 -12.57
N ASP A 28 -6.26 13.12 -12.67
CA ASP A 28 -7.08 12.49 -13.72
C ASP A 28 -8.48 12.09 -13.22
N GLU A 29 -8.78 12.33 -11.93
CA GLU A 29 -10.01 11.93 -11.26
C GLU A 29 -10.35 10.44 -11.47
N ARG A 30 -9.32 9.59 -11.43
CA ARG A 30 -9.42 8.16 -11.72
C ARG A 30 -8.80 7.31 -10.62
N ASN A 31 -9.48 6.21 -10.29
CA ASN A 31 -8.97 5.21 -9.37
C ASN A 31 -7.69 4.58 -9.91
N GLN A 32 -6.74 4.30 -9.01
CA GLN A 32 -5.43 3.76 -9.34
C GLN A 32 -5.24 2.36 -8.79
N SER A 33 -4.33 1.61 -9.39
CA SER A 33 -3.95 0.28 -8.90
C SER A 33 -2.43 0.12 -8.91
N ILE A 34 -1.88 -0.38 -7.80
CA ILE A 34 -0.46 -0.76 -7.70
C ILE A 34 -0.41 -2.27 -7.62
N ILE A 35 0.15 -2.90 -8.66
CA ILE A 35 0.27 -4.35 -8.76
C ILE A 35 1.69 -4.75 -8.34
N VAL A 36 1.81 -5.43 -7.20
CA VAL A 36 3.09 -5.95 -6.70
C VAL A 36 3.19 -7.44 -7.01
N SER A 37 3.98 -7.79 -8.02
CA SER A 37 4.21 -9.17 -8.45
C SER A 37 5.61 -9.67 -8.04
N GLY A 38 5.84 -10.98 -8.16
CA GLY A 38 7.12 -11.62 -7.83
C GLY A 38 6.96 -13.00 -7.19
N GLU A 39 8.05 -13.74 -7.08
CA GLU A 39 8.08 -15.07 -6.47
C GLU A 39 7.79 -15.03 -4.95
N SER A 40 7.54 -16.20 -4.36
CA SER A 40 7.37 -16.29 -2.90
C SER A 40 8.68 -15.86 -2.21
N GLY A 41 8.59 -14.96 -1.24
CA GLY A 41 9.76 -14.39 -0.55
C GLY A 41 10.35 -13.13 -1.20
N ALA A 42 9.92 -12.73 -2.40
CA ALA A 42 10.47 -11.56 -3.12
C ALA A 42 10.13 -10.17 -2.49
N GLY A 43 9.48 -10.13 -1.32
CA GLY A 43 9.18 -8.87 -0.63
C GLY A 43 7.83 -8.22 -0.98
N LYS A 44 6.94 -8.89 -1.72
CA LYS A 44 5.63 -8.34 -2.13
C LYS A 44 4.83 -7.69 -0.99
N THR A 45 4.67 -8.42 0.11
CA THR A 45 3.93 -7.95 1.30
C THR A 45 4.58 -6.73 1.94
N VAL A 46 5.92 -6.69 1.96
CA VAL A 46 6.70 -5.58 2.52
C VAL A 46 6.55 -4.34 1.64
N SER A 47 6.64 -4.47 0.32
CA SER A 47 6.42 -3.36 -0.61
C SER A 47 5.01 -2.78 -0.51
N ALA A 48 3.98 -3.64 -0.46
CA ALA A 48 2.60 -3.21 -0.25
C ALA A 48 2.44 -2.46 1.08
N LYS A 49 3.06 -2.96 2.17
CA LYS A 49 3.06 -2.31 3.48
C LYS A 49 3.65 -0.90 3.42
N TYR A 50 4.75 -0.70 2.72
CA TYR A 50 5.37 0.62 2.58
C TYR A 50 4.53 1.57 1.71
N ALA A 51 3.93 1.10 0.63
CA ALA A 51 2.99 1.92 -0.16
C ALA A 51 1.80 2.40 0.70
N MET A 52 1.22 1.53 1.53
CA MET A 52 0.12 1.91 2.42
C MET A 52 0.53 2.95 3.48
N ARG A 53 1.71 2.77 4.09
CA ARG A 53 2.29 3.76 5.02
C ARG A 53 2.47 5.13 4.37
N PHE A 54 2.90 5.13 3.12
CA PHE A 54 3.05 6.37 2.35
C PHE A 54 1.70 7.08 2.20
N PHE A 55 0.67 6.38 1.72
CA PHE A 55 -0.68 6.95 1.58
C PHE A 55 -1.24 7.49 2.89
N ALA A 56 -1.01 6.79 4.00
CA ALA A 56 -1.44 7.24 5.31
C ALA A 56 -0.76 8.56 5.74
N THR A 57 0.52 8.70 5.39
CA THR A 57 1.30 9.90 5.69
C THR A 57 0.87 11.08 4.81
N VAL A 58 0.69 10.88 3.49
CA VAL A 58 0.40 11.97 2.54
C VAL A 58 -1.08 12.32 2.43
N GLY A 59 -1.95 11.31 2.50
CA GLY A 59 -3.40 11.51 2.46
C GLY A 59 -3.92 12.14 3.75
N GLY A 60 -3.20 11.99 4.87
CA GLY A 60 -3.70 12.39 6.18
C GLY A 60 -4.91 11.56 6.61
N SER A 61 -5.07 11.42 7.93
CA SER A 61 -6.30 10.89 8.52
C SER A 61 -7.24 12.05 8.85
N SER A 62 -8.54 11.88 8.59
CA SER A 62 -9.51 12.56 9.45
C SER A 62 -9.20 12.14 10.89
N ARG A 63 -9.26 13.06 11.86
CA ARG A 63 -8.70 12.91 13.22
C ARG A 63 -9.09 11.62 14.00
N ASP A 64 -10.08 10.86 13.52
CA ASP A 64 -10.57 9.61 14.10
C ASP A 64 -10.26 8.32 13.28
N ALA A 65 -9.61 8.46 12.12
CA ALA A 65 -9.38 7.39 11.19
C ALA A 65 -7.95 6.82 11.31
N ASN A 66 -7.70 5.99 12.32
CA ASN A 66 -6.52 5.11 12.40
C ASN A 66 -6.59 3.98 11.34
N VAL A 67 -6.95 4.32 10.10
CA VAL A 67 -7.16 3.37 9.00
C VAL A 67 -5.86 2.66 8.66
N GLU A 68 -4.73 3.37 8.63
CA GLU A 68 -3.41 2.75 8.47
C GLU A 68 -3.16 1.68 9.53
N GLU A 69 -3.35 2.03 10.81
CA GLU A 69 -3.11 1.12 11.93
C GLU A 69 -4.01 -0.12 11.82
N LYS A 70 -5.30 0.06 11.52
CA LYS A 70 -6.27 -1.03 11.35
C LYS A 70 -5.91 -1.94 10.17
N VAL A 71 -5.51 -1.36 9.03
CA VAL A 71 -5.09 -2.13 7.85
C VAL A 71 -3.81 -2.89 8.14
N LEU A 72 -2.84 -2.26 8.80
CA LEU A 72 -1.59 -2.91 9.20
C LEU A 72 -1.82 -4.01 10.24
N ALA A 73 -2.76 -3.81 11.17
CA ALA A 73 -3.18 -4.79 12.17
C ALA A 73 -3.96 -5.98 11.56
N SER A 74 -4.55 -5.82 10.37
CA SER A 74 -5.15 -6.95 9.64
C SER A 74 -4.10 -7.95 9.12
N ASN A 75 -2.84 -7.52 8.92
CA ASN A 75 -1.81 -8.37 8.33
C ASN A 75 -1.52 -9.62 9.18
N PRO A 76 -1.23 -9.53 10.49
CA PRO A 76 -1.04 -10.72 11.34
C PRO A 76 -2.19 -11.72 11.27
N ILE A 77 -3.44 -11.25 11.22
CA ILE A 77 -4.63 -12.10 11.13
C ILE A 77 -4.65 -12.84 9.80
N MET A 78 -4.51 -12.10 8.70
CA MET A 78 -4.51 -12.66 7.34
C MET A 78 -3.33 -13.62 7.12
N GLU A 79 -2.16 -13.33 7.70
CA GLU A 79 -1.01 -14.21 7.67
C GLU A 79 -1.26 -15.49 8.47
N ALA A 80 -1.85 -15.39 9.67
CA ALA A 80 -2.13 -16.56 10.50
C ALA A 80 -3.09 -17.57 9.85
N ILE A 81 -4.08 -17.11 9.08
CA ILE A 81 -5.06 -17.99 8.43
C ILE A 81 -4.72 -18.34 6.97
N GLY A 82 -3.91 -17.51 6.31
CA GLY A 82 -3.69 -17.56 4.86
C GLY A 82 -2.27 -17.88 4.43
N ASN A 83 -1.30 -17.85 5.35
CA ASN A 83 0.07 -18.25 5.07
C ASN A 83 0.34 -19.68 5.53
N ALA A 84 1.28 -20.32 4.84
CA ALA A 84 1.77 -21.64 5.21
C ALA A 84 3.26 -21.76 4.91
N LYS A 85 3.93 -22.63 5.67
CA LYS A 85 5.27 -23.08 5.35
C LYS A 85 5.25 -23.91 4.07
N THR A 86 6.19 -23.62 3.18
CA THR A 86 6.42 -24.36 1.93
C THR A 86 7.89 -24.76 1.84
N THR A 87 8.25 -25.52 0.80
CA THR A 87 9.67 -25.85 0.54
C THR A 87 10.54 -24.64 0.20
N ARG A 88 9.95 -23.49 -0.17
CA ARG A 88 10.67 -22.29 -0.63
C ARG A 88 10.60 -21.11 0.34
N ASN A 89 9.61 -21.08 1.23
CA ASN A 89 9.36 -19.96 2.13
C ASN A 89 8.54 -20.44 3.34
N ASP A 90 9.01 -20.14 4.55
CA ASP A 90 8.38 -20.51 5.82
C ASP A 90 7.08 -19.76 6.10
N ASN A 91 6.86 -18.60 5.46
CA ASN A 91 5.64 -17.78 5.61
C ASN A 91 5.06 -17.42 4.23
N SER A 92 4.83 -18.43 3.37
CA SER A 92 4.30 -18.21 2.02
C SER A 92 2.80 -17.96 2.06
N SER A 93 2.36 -16.78 1.62
CA SER A 93 0.94 -16.53 1.37
C SER A 93 0.40 -17.49 0.31
N ARG A 94 -0.74 -18.12 0.64
CA ARG A 94 -1.45 -19.08 -0.23
C ARG A 94 -2.73 -18.49 -0.83
N PHE A 95 -2.87 -17.16 -0.74
CA PHE A 95 -3.97 -16.38 -1.28
C PHE A 95 -3.42 -15.11 -1.96
N GLY A 96 -4.20 -14.55 -2.89
CA GLY A 96 -3.96 -13.20 -3.40
C GLY A 96 -4.64 -12.19 -2.48
N LYS A 97 -3.96 -11.09 -2.16
CA LYS A 97 -4.51 -10.01 -1.32
C LYS A 97 -4.78 -8.78 -2.17
N TYR A 98 -6.01 -8.31 -2.17
CA TYR A 98 -6.40 -7.00 -2.70
C TYR A 98 -6.82 -6.11 -1.52
N ILE A 99 -6.28 -4.90 -1.45
CA ILE A 99 -6.59 -3.89 -0.42
C ILE A 99 -6.98 -2.63 -1.17
N GLN A 100 -8.18 -2.11 -0.90
CA GLN A 100 -8.70 -0.92 -1.56
C GLN A 100 -8.71 0.25 -0.59
N ILE A 101 -7.74 1.15 -0.70
CA ILE A 101 -7.73 2.37 0.10
C ILE A 101 -8.69 3.38 -0.52
N ALA A 102 -9.69 3.81 0.25
CA ALA A 102 -10.66 4.80 -0.16
C ALA A 102 -10.23 6.20 0.29
N PHE A 103 -10.33 7.15 -0.65
CA PHE A 103 -10.06 8.56 -0.42
C PHE A 103 -11.33 9.41 -0.55
N SER A 104 -11.43 10.47 0.25
CA SER A 104 -12.47 11.49 0.11
C SER A 104 -12.22 12.37 -1.11
N ARG A 105 -13.17 13.27 -1.42
CA ARG A 105 -13.00 14.30 -2.47
C ARG A 105 -11.84 15.26 -2.21
N HIS A 106 -11.37 15.36 -0.97
CA HIS A 106 -10.20 16.15 -0.59
C HIS A 106 -8.93 15.29 -0.51
N TYR A 107 -8.98 14.06 -1.05
CA TYR A 107 -7.87 13.12 -1.08
C TYR A 107 -7.34 12.70 0.30
N HIS A 108 -8.23 12.73 1.30
CA HIS A 108 -7.96 12.18 2.63
C HIS A 108 -8.39 10.72 2.74
N ILE A 109 -7.65 9.90 3.47
CA ILE A 109 -8.03 8.50 3.69
C ILE A 109 -9.31 8.45 4.53
N ILE A 110 -10.29 7.68 4.06
CA ILE A 110 -11.57 7.45 4.76
C ILE A 110 -11.82 5.98 5.08
N GLY A 111 -11.07 5.05 4.48
CA GLY A 111 -11.26 3.62 4.73
C GLY A 111 -10.32 2.75 3.89
N ALA A 112 -10.34 1.45 4.16
CA ALA A 112 -9.60 0.42 3.46
C ALA A 112 -10.19 -0.97 3.65
#